data_AF-A0A0W7X665-F1
#
_entry.id   AF-A0A0W7X665-F1
#
_cell.length_a   1.000
_cell.length_b   1.000
_cell.length_c   1.000
_cell.angle_alpha   90.00
_cell.angle_beta   90.00
_cell.angle_gamma   90.00
#
_symmetry.space_group_name_H-M   'P 1'
#
loop_
_entity.id
_entity.type
_entity.pdbx_description
1 polymer ?
#
loop_
_entity_poly.entity_id
_entity_poly.type
_entity_poly.pdbx_seq_one_letter_code
_entity_poly.pdbx_strand_id
1 'polypeptide(L)' 'MSGSRRRRAPPTPEYVPGTLLGWNDSKHWDYDGPRPCRYCDIPTQLRDSHGSHAHKTCAEEALAQQAAEAADAYQNGTT' A
#
# COMPACT_ATOMS: atom_id res chain seq x y z
N MET A 1 21.15 37.24 -3.72
CA MET A 1 20.06 36.67 -4.54
C MET A 1 19.79 35.26 -4.05
N SER A 2 18.89 35.08 -3.09
CA SER A 2 18.60 33.75 -2.51
C SER A 2 17.33 33.20 -3.14
N GLY A 3 17.48 32.35 -4.16
CA GLY A 3 16.37 31.70 -4.84
C GLY A 3 15.72 30.65 -3.93
N SER A 4 14.50 30.92 -3.47
CA SER A 4 13.66 29.94 -2.77
C SER A 4 13.35 28.76 -3.70
N ARG A 5 13.93 27.60 -3.43
CA ARG A 5 13.56 26.36 -4.11
C ARG A 5 12.14 25.99 -3.69
N ARG A 6 11.16 26.21 -4.56
CA ARG A 6 9.80 25.70 -4.36
C ARG A 6 9.91 24.18 -4.24
N ARG A 7 9.58 23.64 -3.07
CA ARG A 7 9.45 22.19 -2.89
C ARG A 7 8.31 21.76 -3.81
N ARG A 8 8.62 20.95 -4.83
CA ARG A 8 7.61 20.34 -5.69
C ARG A 8 6.70 19.52 -4.78
N ALA A 9 5.39 19.76 -4.83
CA ALA A 9 4.45 18.86 -4.17
C ALA A 9 4.71 17.44 -4.70
N PRO A 10 4.73 16.41 -3.84
CA PRO A 10 4.84 15.04 -4.30
C PRO A 10 3.70 14.78 -5.29
N PRO A 11 3.95 14.06 -6.40
CA PRO A 11 2.89 13.71 -7.33
C PRO A 11 1.79 13.01 -6.53
N THR A 12 0.55 13.45 -6.73
CA THR A 12 -0.61 12.72 -6.25
C THR A 12 -0.48 11.30 -6.76
N PRO A 13 -0.47 10.26 -5.91
CA PRO A 13 -0.52 8.90 -6.40
C PRO A 13 -1.86 8.77 -7.13
N GLU A 14 -1.82 8.80 -8.46
CA GLU A 14 -2.94 8.39 -9.29
C GLU A 14 -3.17 6.92 -8.95
N TYR A 15 -4.14 6.67 -8.09
CA TYR A 15 -4.64 5.32 -7.87
C TYR A 15 -5.27 4.87 -9.19
N VAL A 16 -4.51 4.10 -9.97
CA VAL A 16 -5.05 3.44 -11.16
C VAL A 16 -5.71 2.16 -10.67
N PRO A 17 -7.04 2.00 -10.84
CA PRO A 17 -7.71 0.75 -10.50
C PRO A 17 -7.03 -0.41 -11.25
N GLY A 18 -6.52 -1.40 -10.50
CA GLY A 18 -5.69 -2.49 -11.03
C GLY A 18 -4.19 -2.38 -10.70
N THR A 19 -3.78 -1.40 -9.89
CA THR A 19 -2.42 -1.33 -9.33
C THR A 19 -2.22 -2.45 -8.30
N LEU A 20 -1.77 -3.61 -8.80
CA LEU A 20 -1.32 -4.71 -7.96
C LEU A 20 -0.05 -4.30 -7.20
N LEU A 21 0.13 -4.83 -6.00
CA LEU A 21 1.38 -4.71 -5.25
C LEU A 21 2.53 -5.24 -6.10
N GLY A 22 3.63 -4.49 -6.15
CA GLY A 22 4.86 -4.86 -6.86
C GLY A 22 5.65 -5.93 -6.12
N TRP A 23 5.14 -7.16 -6.06
CA TRP A 23 5.73 -8.30 -5.32
C TRP A 23 7.14 -8.72 -5.73
N ASN A 24 7.67 -8.17 -6.83
CA ASN A 24 8.96 -8.56 -7.39
C ASN A 24 10.17 -7.90 -6.68
N ASP A 25 9.95 -6.96 -5.76
CA ASP A 25 11.03 -6.41 -4.93
C ASP A 25 11.35 -7.36 -3.77
N SER A 26 12.64 -7.66 -3.59
CA SER A 26 13.19 -8.39 -2.44
C SER A 26 12.73 -7.88 -1.08
N LYS A 27 12.30 -6.62 -0.96
CA LYS A 27 11.73 -6.04 0.27
C LYS A 27 10.43 -6.72 0.72
N HIS A 28 9.74 -7.41 -0.19
CA HIS A 28 8.51 -8.13 0.11
C HIS A 28 8.76 -9.53 0.69
N TRP A 29 10.02 -9.95 0.85
CA TRP A 29 10.38 -11.24 1.41
C TRP A 29 11.18 -11.10 2.70
N ASP A 30 10.71 -11.75 3.76
CA ASP A 30 11.43 -11.89 5.03
C ASP A 30 12.35 -13.12 5.02
N TYR A 31 13.66 -12.88 5.17
CA TYR A 31 14.68 -13.92 5.25
C TYR A 31 14.92 -14.44 6.68
N ASP A 32 14.47 -13.74 7.72
CA ASP A 32 14.61 -14.13 9.11
C ASP A 32 13.61 -15.23 9.51
N GLY A 33 12.45 -15.28 8.85
CA GLY A 33 11.48 -16.36 9.02
C GLY A 33 10.01 -15.90 8.98
N PRO A 34 9.07 -16.87 8.97
CA PRO A 34 7.65 -16.55 8.91
C PRO A 34 7.17 -15.86 10.19
N ARG A 35 6.37 -14.79 10.03
CA ARG A 35 5.67 -14.10 11.12
C ARG A 35 4.16 -14.08 10.85
N PRO A 36 3.30 -13.92 11.87
CA PRO A 36 1.86 -13.88 11.67
C PRO A 36 1.45 -12.78 10.69
N CYS A 37 0.59 -13.13 9.73
CA CYS A 37 -0.03 -12.17 8.83
C CYS A 37 -0.92 -11.22 9.62
N ARG A 38 -0.78 -9.91 9.38
CA ARG A 38 -1.57 -8.88 10.06
C ARG A 38 -3.09 -9.01 9.91
N TYR A 39 -3.56 -9.68 8.84
CA TYR A 39 -5.00 -9.76 8.50
C TYR A 39 -5.66 -11.07 8.91
N CYS A 40 -4.92 -12.18 8.90
CA CYS A 40 -5.47 -13.52 9.16
C CYS A 40 -4.67 -14.34 10.18
N ASP A 41 -3.63 -13.76 10.79
CA ASP A 41 -2.74 -14.36 11.81
C ASP A 41 -1.98 -15.62 11.40
N ILE A 42 -2.19 -16.13 10.18
CA ILE A 42 -1.45 -17.27 9.63
C ILE A 42 0.00 -16.85 9.32
N PRO A 43 1.01 -17.68 9.66
CA PRO A 43 2.42 -17.35 9.43
C PRO A 43 2.74 -17.17 7.94
N THR A 44 3.44 -16.08 7.61
CA THR A 44 3.89 -15.74 6.25
C THR A 44 5.27 -15.10 6.27
N GLN A 45 6.04 -15.32 5.21
CA GLN A 45 7.31 -14.59 4.95
C GLN A 45 7.09 -13.39 4.02
N LEU A 46 5.88 -13.25 3.45
CA LEU A 46 5.57 -12.13 2.58
C LEU A 46 5.31 -10.85 3.39
N ARG A 47 5.77 -9.72 2.86
CA ARG A 47 5.59 -8.38 3.41
C ARG A 47 4.84 -7.51 2.41
N ASP A 48 3.89 -6.70 2.88
CA ASP A 48 3.15 -5.74 2.06
C ASP A 48 3.99 -4.50 1.66
N SER A 49 3.38 -3.51 0.99
CA SER A 49 4.01 -2.23 0.64
C SER A 49 4.48 -1.42 1.85
N HIS A 50 3.91 -1.66 3.04
CA HIS A 50 4.30 -1.02 4.29
C HIS A 50 5.38 -1.82 5.04
N GLY A 51 5.84 -2.95 4.49
CA GLY A 51 6.82 -3.83 5.12
C GLY A 51 6.26 -4.70 6.24
N SER A 52 4.93 -4.72 6.43
CA SER A 52 4.24 -5.56 7.42
C SER A 52 3.98 -6.95 6.85
N HIS A 53 4.03 -7.98 7.70
CA HIS A 53 3.81 -9.36 7.25
C HIS A 53 2.37 -9.56 6.81
N ALA A 54 2.18 -9.91 5.53
CA ALA A 54 0.86 -10.08 4.94
C ALA A 54 0.93 -11.03 3.75
N HIS A 55 -0.01 -11.97 3.67
CA HIS A 55 -0.19 -12.75 2.46
C HIS A 55 -0.52 -11.85 1.27
N LYS A 56 -0.14 -12.29 0.08
CA LYS A 56 -0.41 -11.55 -1.15
C LYS A 56 -1.88 -11.14 -1.28
N THR A 57 -2.77 -12.11 -1.14
CA THR A 57 -4.22 -11.88 -1.27
C THR A 57 -4.74 -10.97 -0.17
N CYS A 58 -4.33 -11.16 1.08
CA CYS A 58 -4.75 -10.30 2.19
C CYS A 58 -4.30 -8.85 2.01
N ALA A 59 -3.09 -8.62 1.51
CA ALA A 59 -2.59 -7.28 1.24
C ALA A 59 -3.32 -6.61 0.07
N GLU A 60 -3.60 -7.35 -1.01
CA GLU A 60 -4.36 -6.84 -2.16
C GLU A 60 -5.81 -6.54 -1.80
N GLU A 61 -6.45 -7.37 -0.97
CA GLU A 61 -7.81 -7.14 -0.46
C GLU A 61 -7.88 -5.88 0.43
N ALA A 62 -6.92 -5.70 1.32
CA ALA A 62 -6.84 -4.51 2.16
C ALA A 62 -6.64 -3.23 1.33
N LEU A 63 -5.84 -3.28 0.26
CA LEU A 63 -5.68 -2.16 -0.67
C LEU A 63 -6.96 -1.88 -1.46
N ALA A 64 -7.66 -2.92 -1.91
CA ALA A 64 -8.94 -2.77 -2.59
C ALA A 64 -9.98 -2.11 -1.67
N GLN A 65 -10.01 -2.51 -0.40
CA GLN A 65 -10.89 -1.90 0.60
C GLN A 65 -10.56 -0.42 0.84
N GLN A 66 -9.28 -0.08 1.03
CA GLN A 66 -8.85 1.32 1.21
C GLN A 66 -9.19 2.19 -0.01
N ALA A 67 -9.05 1.64 -1.22
CA ALA A 67 -9.40 2.33 -2.44
C ALA A 67 -10.92 2.55 -2.57
N ALA A 68 -11.74 1.58 -2.18
CA ALA A 68 -13.19 1.71 -2.14
C ALA A 68 -13.63 2.78 -1.14
N GLU A 69 -13.05 2.78 0.06
CA GLU A 69 -13.30 3.80 1.09
C GLU A 69 -12.87 5.19 0.63
N ALA A 70 -11.72 5.32 -0.02
CA ALA A 70 -11.28 6.58 -0.59
C ALA A 70 -12.23 7.07 -1.70
N ALA A 71 -12.70 6.18 -2.58
CA ALA A 71 -13.65 6.52 -3.62
C ALA A 71 -14.99 6.99 -3.04
N ASP A 72 -15.51 6.32 -2.01
CA ASP A 72 -16.72 6.74 -1.30
C ASP A 72 -16.55 8.12 -0.63
N ALA A 73 -15.40 8.36 0.02
CA ALA A 73 -15.07 9.65 0.63
C ALA A 73 -15.02 10.81 -0.39
N TYR A 74 -14.54 10.56 -1.61
CA TYR A 74 -14.60 11.57 -2.68
C TYR A 74 -16.03 11.81 -3.16
N GLN A 75 -16.87 10.76 -3.19
CA GLN A 75 -18.25 10.86 -3.63
C GLN A 75 -19.15 11.56 -2.60
N ASN A 76 -18.90 11.37 -1.30
CA ASN A 76 -19.70 11.98 -0.22
C ASN A 76 -19.27 13.42 0.13
N GLY A 77 -18.06 13.85 -0.27
CA GLY A 77 -17.53 15.20 -0.06
C GLY A 77 -17.81 16.22 -1.18
N THR A 78 -18.57 15.86 -2.22
CA THR A 78 -18.88 16.71 -3.39
C THR A 78 -20.26 17.38 -3.35
N THR A 79 -20.86 17.50 -2.16
CA THR A 79 -22.11 18.28 -1.94
C THR A 79 -21.86 19.63 -1.32
#